data_AF-A0A4Q3UH52-F1
#
_entry.id   AF-A0A4Q3UH52-F1
#
_cell.length_a   1.000
_cell.length_b   1.000
_cell.length_c   1.000
_cell.angle_alpha   90.00
_cell.angle_beta   90.00
_cell.angle_gamma   90.00
#
_symmetry.space_group_name_H-M   'P 1'
#
loop_
_entity.id
_entity.type
_entity.pdbx_description
1 polymer ?
#
loop_
_entity_poly.entity_id
_entity_poly.type
_entity_poly.pdbx_seq_one_letter_code
_entity_poly.pdbx_strand_id
1 'polypeptide(L)'
;GHFACRNLNVFYQQELLNTIRQNALGNFGVLLKEVSRSAGMLNFLNNQQNRKGHPNENFAREVMELFTLGRGNYTENDVKEAARSFTGWGANAQGDFVFRKAQHDEGNKTVLGHTGKFDGDAVLNILLEEQQTARFICTKIYRFFVNDQPDAARIGWLSNRFYKSDYEIGSLMEDIFTSDWFFEEKNIGTRIKSPVELLAGIQRMLPMTLENDESMLILQRILGQMLFYPPNVAGWAGGRAWIDSSTLMMRLRIPQLFNDKDEMNVSPKDDDDQMMGRKNDEDMPQATLLRTKKNNRYRGTKPINANIDWAAYNNFFSKTQRETLLNAMAGILLQTNTSVGAELIRQYADES
;
A
#
# COMPACT_ATOMS: atom_id res chain seq x y z
N GLY A 1 0.28 1.47 -2.23
CA GLY A 1 1.45 1.83 -1.40
C GLY A 1 2.50 2.43 -2.32
N HIS A 2 3.27 3.43 -1.88
CA HIS A 2 4.18 4.14 -2.79
C HIS A 2 5.38 3.26 -3.22
N PHE A 3 6.09 2.64 -2.27
CA PHE A 3 7.16 1.69 -2.52
C PHE A 3 6.66 0.25 -2.34
N ALA A 4 5.78 -0.20 -3.24
CA ALA A 4 5.24 -1.55 -3.16
C ALA A 4 6.28 -2.57 -3.64
N CYS A 5 6.49 -3.63 -2.86
CA CYS A 5 7.43 -4.69 -3.20
C CYS A 5 6.83 -6.04 -2.83
N ARG A 6 6.98 -7.01 -3.73
CA ARG A 6 6.64 -8.42 -3.50
C ARG A 6 7.89 -9.27 -3.62
N ASN A 7 8.30 -9.90 -2.53
CA ASN A 7 9.49 -10.76 -2.51
C ASN A 7 9.21 -12.07 -1.77
N LEU A 8 9.76 -13.21 -2.22
CA LEU A 8 9.61 -14.48 -1.51
C LEU A 8 10.49 -14.55 -0.25
N ASN A 9 11.56 -13.76 -0.19
CA ASN A 9 12.44 -13.69 0.96
C ASN A 9 11.87 -12.74 2.03
N VAL A 10 11.48 -13.31 3.17
CA VAL A 10 10.89 -12.57 4.30
C VAL A 10 11.86 -11.54 4.88
N PHE A 11 13.17 -11.84 4.90
CA PHE A 11 14.17 -10.92 5.43
C PHE A 11 14.28 -9.64 4.59
N TYR A 12 14.21 -9.75 3.25
CA TYR A 12 14.22 -8.58 2.36
C TYR A 12 12.97 -7.72 2.51
N GLN A 13 11.81 -8.34 2.77
CA GLN A 13 10.60 -7.58 3.06
C GLN A 13 10.69 -6.85 4.41
N GLN A 14 11.23 -7.52 5.43
CA GLN A 14 11.39 -6.95 6.76
C GLN A 14 12.38 -5.79 6.76
N GLU A 15 13.51 -5.94 6.06
CA GLU A 15 14.51 -4.89 5.86
C GLU A 15 13.88 -3.65 5.20
N LEU A 16 13.22 -3.83 4.06
CA LEU A 16 12.54 -2.74 3.35
C LEU A 16 11.48 -2.04 4.23
N LEU A 17 10.70 -2.80 5.00
CA LEU A 17 9.74 -2.23 5.93
C LEU A 17 10.42 -1.39 7.02
N ASN A 18 11.54 -1.85 7.55
CA ASN A 18 12.31 -1.12 8.56
C ASN A 18 12.89 0.17 7.98
N THR A 19 13.46 0.12 6.76
CA THR A 19 13.92 1.31 6.02
C THR A 19 12.80 2.35 5.88
N ILE A 20 11.61 1.92 5.46
CA ILE A 20 10.46 2.82 5.32
C ILE A 20 10.07 3.42 6.69
N ARG A 21 10.05 2.63 7.76
CA ARG A 21 9.70 3.10 9.11
C ARG A 21 10.72 4.10 9.67
N GLN A 22 12.00 3.83 9.48
CA GLN A 22 13.09 4.70 9.96
C GLN A 22 13.07 6.06 9.28
N ASN A 23 12.73 6.11 7.99
CA ASN A 23 12.71 7.35 7.20
C ASN A 23 11.30 7.96 7.03
N ALA A 24 10.28 7.44 7.71
CA ALA A 24 8.87 7.76 7.42
C ALA A 24 8.54 9.26 7.50
N LEU A 25 9.20 10.01 8.40
CA LEU A 25 9.04 11.45 8.57
C LEU A 25 10.32 12.25 8.24
N GLY A 26 11.35 11.58 7.72
CA GLY A 26 12.61 12.21 7.34
C GLY A 26 12.60 12.75 5.92
N ASN A 27 13.78 12.76 5.31
CA ASN A 27 13.99 13.24 3.95
C ASN A 27 13.55 12.21 2.90
N PHE A 28 12.69 12.59 1.95
CA PHE A 28 12.25 11.67 0.89
C PHE A 28 13.38 11.26 -0.06
N GLY A 29 14.37 12.13 -0.31
CA GLY A 29 15.53 11.76 -1.11
C GLY A 29 16.38 10.65 -0.48
N VAL A 30 16.54 10.69 0.85
CA VAL A 30 17.18 9.59 1.61
C VAL A 30 16.35 8.32 1.53
N LEU A 31 15.05 8.41 1.81
CA LEU A 31 14.13 7.27 1.71
C LEU A 31 14.16 6.63 0.31
N LEU A 32 14.13 7.44 -0.75
CA LEU A 32 14.19 6.99 -2.14
C LEU A 32 15.47 6.21 -2.42
N LYS A 33 16.63 6.72 -1.98
CA LYS A 33 17.93 6.07 -2.16
C LYS A 33 18.01 4.75 -1.40
N GLU A 34 17.62 4.74 -0.14
CA GLU A 34 17.68 3.52 0.68
C GLU A 34 16.74 2.43 0.16
N VAL A 35 15.50 2.79 -0.22
CA VAL A 35 14.57 1.85 -0.85
C VAL A 35 15.12 1.33 -2.17
N SER A 36 15.69 2.20 -3.01
CA SER A 36 16.26 1.84 -4.32
C SER A 36 17.45 0.87 -4.19
N ARG A 37 18.18 0.92 -3.07
CA ARG A 37 19.31 0.02 -2.78
C ARG A 37 18.91 -1.26 -2.04
N SER A 38 17.68 -1.34 -1.52
CA SER A 38 17.21 -2.52 -0.79
C SER A 38 17.19 -3.78 -1.66
N ALA A 39 17.59 -4.91 -1.09
CA ALA A 39 17.56 -6.20 -1.80
C ALA A 39 16.16 -6.56 -2.30
N GLY A 40 15.13 -6.22 -1.52
CA GLY A 40 13.73 -6.42 -1.89
C GLY A 40 13.38 -5.74 -3.21
N MET A 41 13.67 -4.45 -3.32
CA MET A 41 13.34 -3.65 -4.50
C MET A 41 14.20 -4.03 -5.72
N LEU A 42 15.51 -4.20 -5.52
CA LEU A 42 16.43 -4.59 -6.59
C LEU A 42 16.03 -5.93 -7.22
N ASN A 43 15.63 -6.91 -6.39
CA ASN A 43 15.18 -8.22 -6.85
C ASN A 43 13.81 -8.13 -7.53
N PHE A 44 12.84 -7.45 -6.90
CA PHE A 44 11.48 -7.34 -7.42
C PHE A 44 11.42 -6.70 -8.81
N LEU A 45 12.33 -5.76 -9.07
CA LEU A 45 12.43 -5.04 -10.33
C LEU A 45 13.49 -5.60 -11.30
N ASN A 46 14.07 -6.76 -10.99
CA ASN A 46 15.06 -7.47 -11.81
C ASN A 46 16.35 -6.66 -12.11
N ASN A 47 16.75 -5.74 -11.23
CA ASN A 47 17.94 -4.92 -11.45
C ASN A 47 19.26 -5.69 -11.27
N GLN A 48 19.23 -6.84 -10.59
CA GLN A 48 20.37 -7.77 -10.49
C GLN A 48 20.85 -8.31 -11.86
N GLN A 49 20.00 -8.22 -12.89
CA GLN A 49 20.33 -8.59 -14.27
C GLN A 49 20.87 -7.40 -15.09
N ASN A 50 20.83 -6.18 -14.53
CA ASN A 50 21.21 -4.95 -15.22
C ASN A 50 22.74 -4.79 -15.23
N ARG A 51 23.35 -5.00 -16.39
CA ARG A 51 24.81 -4.97 -16.58
C ARG A 51 25.19 -4.20 -17.83
N LYS A 52 26.41 -3.67 -17.85
CA LYS A 52 26.99 -2.99 -19.02
C LYS A 52 26.83 -3.86 -20.27
N GLY A 53 26.38 -3.24 -21.36
CA GLY A 53 26.09 -3.90 -22.64
C GLY A 53 24.70 -4.54 -22.76
N HIS A 54 24.02 -4.81 -21.63
CA HIS A 54 22.66 -5.32 -21.57
C HIS A 54 21.85 -4.57 -20.50
N PRO A 55 21.56 -3.27 -20.71
CA PRO A 55 20.80 -2.49 -19.74
C PRO A 55 19.37 -3.03 -19.60
N ASN A 56 18.91 -3.20 -18.37
CA ASN A 56 17.53 -3.54 -18.06
C ASN A 56 16.77 -2.27 -17.63
N GLU A 57 15.81 -1.86 -18.46
CA GLU A 57 15.06 -0.63 -18.29
C GLU A 57 14.01 -0.68 -17.18
N ASN A 58 13.61 -1.88 -16.73
CA ASN A 58 12.49 -2.05 -15.81
C ASN A 58 12.67 -1.22 -14.53
N PHE A 59 13.81 -1.36 -13.85
CA PHE A 59 14.08 -0.61 -12.62
C PHE A 59 14.03 0.91 -12.83
N ALA A 60 14.71 1.41 -13.88
CA ALA A 60 14.73 2.83 -14.19
C ALA A 60 13.33 3.37 -14.49
N ARG A 61 12.55 2.62 -15.28
CA ARG A 61 11.17 2.98 -15.63
C ARG A 61 10.29 3.07 -14.40
N GLU A 62 10.31 2.09 -13.52
CA GLU A 62 9.49 2.11 -12.30
C GLU A 62 9.89 3.25 -11.35
N VAL A 63 11.18 3.52 -11.20
CA VAL A 63 11.67 4.65 -10.38
C VAL A 63 11.15 5.98 -10.93
N MET A 64 11.23 6.19 -12.24
CA MET A 64 10.76 7.42 -12.90
C MET A 64 9.22 7.52 -12.91
N GLU A 65 8.53 6.42 -13.22
CA GLU A 65 7.09 6.38 -13.43
C GLU A 65 6.29 6.35 -12.12
N LEU A 66 6.68 5.49 -11.17
CA LEU A 66 5.85 5.19 -10.01
C LEU A 66 6.35 5.83 -8.73
N PHE A 67 7.67 6.05 -8.63
CA PHE A 67 8.29 6.56 -7.41
C PHE A 67 8.65 8.04 -7.46
N THR A 68 8.82 8.65 -8.64
CA THR A 68 9.29 10.05 -8.74
C THR A 68 8.46 10.93 -9.65
N LEU A 69 8.68 10.95 -10.96
CA LEU A 69 8.13 11.97 -11.86
C LEU A 69 6.67 11.74 -12.22
N GLY A 70 6.22 10.48 -12.23
CA GLY A 70 4.92 10.13 -12.78
C GLY A 70 4.98 9.93 -14.30
N ARG A 71 4.07 9.10 -14.82
CA ARG A 71 3.96 8.79 -16.25
C ARG A 71 3.80 10.06 -17.10
N GLY A 72 4.56 10.14 -18.19
CA GLY A 72 4.46 11.22 -19.18
C GLY A 72 5.40 12.42 -18.94
N ASN A 73 6.25 12.35 -17.91
CA ASN A 73 7.18 13.43 -17.55
C ASN A 73 8.65 13.11 -17.86
N TYR A 74 8.89 12.11 -18.72
CA TYR A 74 10.21 11.68 -19.18
C TYR A 74 10.08 11.03 -20.56
N THR A 75 11.19 10.94 -21.27
CA THR A 75 11.25 10.26 -22.57
C THR A 75 11.73 8.81 -22.43
N GLU A 76 11.45 8.01 -23.46
CA GLU A 76 11.99 6.65 -23.56
C GLU A 76 13.53 6.63 -23.58
N ASN A 77 14.16 7.68 -24.10
CA ASN A 77 15.61 7.82 -24.09
C ASN A 77 16.13 8.05 -22.65
N ASP A 78 15.42 8.84 -21.85
CA ASP A 78 15.79 9.05 -20.44
C ASP A 78 15.76 7.73 -19.66
N VAL A 79 14.76 6.87 -19.91
CA VAL A 79 14.68 5.54 -19.29
C VAL A 79 15.89 4.69 -19.65
N LYS A 80 16.29 4.66 -20.92
CA LYS A 80 17.47 3.90 -21.39
C LYS A 80 18.76 4.39 -20.75
N GLU A 81 18.95 5.69 -20.71
CA GLU A 81 20.15 6.32 -20.15
C GLU A 81 20.20 6.20 -18.63
N ALA A 82 19.05 6.29 -17.95
CA ALA A 82 18.91 5.99 -16.53
C ALA A 82 19.20 4.51 -16.25
N ALA A 83 18.69 3.58 -17.08
CA ALA A 83 18.94 2.15 -16.93
C ALA A 83 20.44 1.81 -17.03
N ARG A 84 21.17 2.45 -17.95
CA ARG A 84 22.63 2.35 -18.04
C ARG A 84 23.30 2.82 -16.74
N SER A 85 22.76 3.83 -16.07
CA SER A 85 23.30 4.35 -14.80
C SER A 85 23.09 3.39 -13.62
N PHE A 86 22.01 2.61 -13.63
CA PHE A 86 21.75 1.57 -12.63
C PHE A 86 22.48 0.24 -12.87
N THR A 87 23.30 0.14 -13.92
CA THR A 87 24.06 -1.09 -14.20
C THR A 87 25.06 -1.39 -13.07
N GLY A 88 25.18 -2.67 -12.71
CA GLY A 88 26.09 -3.14 -11.66
C GLY A 88 25.54 -3.01 -10.24
N TRP A 89 24.37 -2.38 -10.04
CA TRP A 89 23.66 -2.40 -8.76
C TRP A 89 23.04 -3.79 -8.50
N GLY A 90 23.20 -4.29 -7.29
CA GLY A 90 22.52 -5.51 -6.85
C GLY A 90 22.69 -5.71 -5.36
N ALA A 91 22.26 -6.86 -4.86
CA ALA A 91 22.47 -7.26 -3.47
C ALA A 91 23.35 -8.52 -3.37
N ASN A 92 23.93 -8.76 -2.20
CA ASN A 92 24.53 -10.04 -1.83
C ASN A 92 23.44 -11.01 -1.29
N ALA A 93 23.84 -12.22 -0.89
CA ALA A 93 22.89 -13.20 -0.34
C ALA A 93 22.28 -12.74 1.00
N GLN A 94 23.02 -11.94 1.77
CA GLN A 94 22.64 -11.41 3.07
C GLN A 94 21.61 -10.28 2.97
N GLY A 95 21.49 -9.64 1.80
CA GLY A 95 20.58 -8.51 1.57
C GLY A 95 21.29 -7.16 1.43
N ASP A 96 22.60 -7.09 1.68
CA ASP A 96 23.35 -5.84 1.59
C ASP A 96 23.52 -5.41 0.14
N PHE A 97 23.41 -4.09 -0.08
CA PHE A 97 23.69 -3.47 -1.37
C PHE A 97 25.15 -3.65 -1.79
N VAL A 98 25.36 -4.02 -3.05
CA VAL A 98 26.67 -4.19 -3.67
C VAL A 98 26.70 -3.49 -5.03
N PHE A 99 27.64 -2.58 -5.20
CA PHE A 99 27.95 -1.95 -6.49
C PHE A 99 29.10 -2.68 -7.19
N ARG A 100 28.80 -3.37 -8.29
CA ARG A 100 29.77 -4.12 -9.10
C ARG A 100 30.32 -3.24 -10.21
N LYS A 101 31.38 -2.48 -9.91
CA LYS A 101 32.02 -1.55 -10.85
C LYS A 101 32.37 -2.17 -12.22
N ALA A 102 32.85 -3.41 -12.25
CA ALA A 102 33.16 -4.13 -13.50
C ALA A 102 31.93 -4.38 -14.41
N GLN A 103 30.72 -4.35 -13.85
CA GLN A 103 29.46 -4.51 -14.58
C GLN A 103 28.77 -3.16 -14.82
N HIS A 104 29.34 -2.05 -14.37
CA HIS A 104 28.78 -0.72 -14.56
C HIS A 104 29.23 -0.11 -15.89
N ASP A 105 28.31 0.57 -16.57
CA ASP A 105 28.60 1.34 -17.76
C ASP A 105 29.19 2.71 -17.39
N GLU A 106 30.49 2.92 -17.52
CA GLU A 106 31.14 4.22 -17.25
C GLU A 106 31.04 5.24 -18.40
N GLY A 107 30.27 4.93 -19.45
CA GLY A 107 30.05 5.86 -20.56
C GLY A 107 29.32 7.14 -20.12
N ASN A 108 29.44 8.18 -20.95
CA ASN A 108 28.60 9.38 -20.80
C ASN A 108 27.13 9.01 -21.04
N LYS A 109 26.26 9.56 -20.20
CA LYS A 109 24.82 9.34 -20.22
C LYS A 109 24.11 10.67 -20.16
N THR A 110 22.96 10.77 -20.82
CA THR A 110 22.11 11.97 -20.76
C THR A 110 20.75 11.62 -20.20
N VAL A 111 20.41 12.17 -19.04
CA VAL A 111 19.14 11.92 -18.34
C VAL A 111 18.52 13.28 -18.02
N LEU A 112 17.32 13.54 -18.54
CA LEU A 112 16.55 14.78 -18.31
C LEU A 112 17.34 16.06 -18.62
N GLY A 113 18.17 16.02 -19.66
CA GLY A 113 18.99 17.16 -20.09
C GLY A 113 20.32 17.32 -19.34
N HIS A 114 20.56 16.55 -18.28
CA HIS A 114 21.86 16.48 -17.62
C HIS A 114 22.74 15.46 -18.36
N THR A 115 23.99 15.81 -18.67
CA THR A 115 24.95 14.89 -19.31
C THR A 115 26.17 14.68 -18.44
N GLY A 116 26.54 13.42 -18.21
CA GLY A 116 27.69 13.07 -17.37
C GLY A 116 27.90 11.57 -17.25
N LYS A 117 28.92 11.18 -16.47
CA LYS A 117 29.17 9.78 -16.12
C LYS A 117 28.37 9.42 -14.86
N PHE A 118 27.06 9.28 -15.03
CA PHE A 118 26.16 9.06 -13.89
C PHE A 118 26.16 7.61 -13.42
N ASP A 119 26.22 7.41 -12.10
CA ASP A 119 25.80 6.17 -11.46
C ASP A 119 24.31 6.26 -11.06
N GLY A 120 23.78 5.20 -10.43
CA GLY A 120 22.39 5.18 -10.03
C GLY A 120 22.03 6.26 -9.00
N ASP A 121 22.97 6.65 -8.12
CA ASP A 121 22.69 7.69 -7.12
C ASP A 121 22.63 9.07 -7.75
N ALA A 122 23.51 9.34 -8.73
CA ALA A 122 23.46 10.55 -9.53
C ALA A 122 22.13 10.68 -10.28
N VAL A 123 21.61 9.58 -10.84
CA VAL A 123 20.27 9.59 -11.46
C VAL A 123 19.18 9.88 -10.44
N LEU A 124 19.21 9.27 -9.26
CA LEU A 124 18.24 9.59 -8.20
C LEU A 124 18.30 11.07 -7.77
N ASN A 125 19.48 11.68 -7.74
CA ASN A 125 19.62 13.12 -7.48
C ASN A 125 19.01 13.97 -8.60
N ILE A 126 19.29 13.65 -9.87
CA ILE A 126 18.69 14.35 -11.02
C ILE A 126 17.15 14.29 -10.95
N LEU A 127 16.59 13.14 -10.58
CA LEU A 127 15.14 13.01 -10.40
C LEU A 127 14.60 13.88 -9.26
N LEU A 128 15.38 14.09 -8.18
CA LEU A 128 14.99 14.96 -7.08
C LEU A 128 15.14 16.45 -7.44
N GLU A 129 16.06 16.81 -8.33
CA GLU A 129 16.21 18.19 -8.84
C GLU A 129 14.97 18.64 -9.64
N GLU A 130 14.21 17.71 -10.22
CA GLU A 130 12.96 18.01 -10.91
C GLU A 130 11.80 18.35 -9.97
N GLN A 131 11.24 19.56 -10.13
CA GLN A 131 10.06 20.00 -9.36
C GLN A 131 8.84 19.10 -9.58
N GLN A 132 8.79 18.42 -10.73
CA GLN A 132 7.75 17.46 -11.04
C GLN A 132 7.72 16.28 -10.05
N THR A 133 8.87 15.86 -9.51
CA THR A 133 8.93 14.84 -8.46
C THR A 133 8.21 15.31 -7.20
N ALA A 134 8.50 16.53 -6.72
CA ALA A 134 7.77 17.11 -5.59
C ALA A 134 6.26 17.16 -5.84
N ARG A 135 5.84 17.54 -7.05
CA ARG A 135 4.41 17.58 -7.44
C ARG A 135 3.75 16.22 -7.40
N PHE A 136 4.41 15.19 -7.94
CA PHE A 136 3.89 13.84 -7.95
C PHE A 136 3.72 13.27 -6.54
N ILE A 137 4.74 13.43 -5.68
CA ILE A 137 4.71 12.98 -4.29
C ILE A 137 3.61 13.70 -3.50
N CYS A 138 3.53 15.02 -3.59
CA CYS A 138 2.49 15.81 -2.93
C CYS A 138 1.09 15.40 -3.41
N THR A 139 0.91 15.12 -4.71
CA THR A 139 -0.37 14.64 -5.24
C THR A 139 -0.77 13.31 -4.61
N LYS A 140 0.16 12.34 -4.51
CA LYS A 140 -0.11 11.04 -3.89
C LYS A 140 -0.46 11.17 -2.41
N ILE A 141 0.28 11.99 -1.67
CA ILE A 141 0.05 12.23 -0.24
C ILE A 141 -1.29 12.93 -0.03
N TYR A 142 -1.60 13.96 -0.81
CA TYR A 142 -2.88 14.68 -0.76
C TYR A 142 -4.05 13.72 -1.00
N ARG A 143 -3.95 12.86 -2.03
CA ARG A 143 -4.99 11.85 -2.31
C ARG A 143 -5.18 10.84 -1.18
N PHE A 144 -4.11 10.52 -0.48
CA PHE A 144 -4.15 9.54 0.60
C PHE A 144 -4.75 10.11 1.90
N PHE A 145 -4.39 11.34 2.27
CA PHE A 145 -4.79 11.92 3.56
C PHE A 145 -5.96 12.89 3.48
N VAL A 146 -6.15 13.60 2.37
CA VAL A 146 -7.10 14.72 2.26
C VAL A 146 -8.34 14.31 1.48
N ASN A 147 -8.18 14.05 0.19
CA ASN A 147 -9.31 13.78 -0.70
C ASN A 147 -8.85 13.08 -1.97
N ASP A 148 -9.58 12.05 -2.42
CA ASP A 148 -9.26 11.34 -3.66
C ASP A 148 -9.37 12.24 -4.91
N GLN A 149 -10.15 13.33 -4.83
CA GLN A 149 -10.18 14.39 -5.83
C GLN A 149 -9.10 15.44 -5.55
N PRO A 150 -8.03 15.52 -6.37
CA PRO A 150 -6.91 16.42 -6.13
C PRO A 150 -7.28 17.90 -6.38
N ASP A 151 -6.87 18.78 -5.46
CA ASP A 151 -6.95 20.24 -5.65
C ASP A 151 -5.59 20.76 -6.19
N ALA A 152 -5.58 21.21 -7.44
CA ALA A 152 -4.37 21.65 -8.12
C ALA A 152 -3.68 22.86 -7.45
N ALA A 153 -4.44 23.76 -6.84
CA ALA A 153 -3.89 24.94 -6.18
C ALA A 153 -3.20 24.54 -4.86
N ARG A 154 -3.84 23.68 -4.06
CA ARG A 154 -3.26 23.16 -2.82
C ARG A 154 -2.04 22.30 -3.09
N ILE A 155 -2.11 21.43 -4.09
CA ILE A 155 -0.97 20.62 -4.53
C ILE A 155 0.18 21.52 -4.97
N GLY A 156 -0.06 22.57 -5.77
CA GLY A 156 0.97 23.51 -6.17
C GLY A 156 1.66 24.20 -4.99
N TRP A 157 0.89 24.64 -4.00
CA TRP A 157 1.41 25.23 -2.76
C TRP A 157 2.27 24.23 -1.96
N LEU A 158 1.77 23.02 -1.72
CA LEU A 158 2.50 21.94 -1.02
C LEU A 158 3.79 21.57 -1.76
N SER A 159 3.72 21.36 -3.07
CA SER A 159 4.86 20.95 -3.91
C SER A 159 6.00 21.97 -3.85
N ASN A 160 5.67 23.26 -3.90
CA ASN A 160 6.67 24.33 -3.83
C ASN A 160 7.39 24.34 -2.49
N ARG A 161 6.67 24.12 -1.39
CA ARG A 161 7.24 24.10 -0.03
C ARG A 161 8.06 22.83 0.18
N PHE A 162 7.53 21.69 -0.23
CA PHE A 162 8.20 20.40 -0.14
C PHE A 162 9.51 20.37 -0.94
N TYR A 163 9.53 20.97 -2.13
CA TYR A 163 10.75 21.12 -2.92
C TYR A 163 11.76 22.07 -2.25
N LYS A 164 11.29 23.22 -1.71
CA LYS A 164 12.16 24.19 -1.02
C LYS A 164 12.72 23.69 0.30
N SER A 165 12.00 22.79 0.98
CA SER A 165 12.47 22.13 2.20
C SER A 165 13.38 20.95 1.90
N ASP A 166 13.91 20.83 0.68
CA ASP A 166 14.74 19.70 0.25
C ASP A 166 14.08 18.34 0.52
N TYR A 167 12.78 18.21 0.26
CA TYR A 167 12.03 16.96 0.38
C TYR A 167 11.82 16.41 1.80
N GLU A 168 11.80 17.27 2.84
CA GLU A 168 11.42 16.86 4.20
C GLU A 168 9.93 16.45 4.33
N ILE A 169 9.68 15.16 4.58
CA ILE A 169 8.33 14.59 4.66
C ILE A 169 7.59 15.10 5.91
N GLY A 170 8.27 15.22 7.04
CA GLY A 170 7.67 15.73 8.28
C GLY A 170 7.08 17.12 8.12
N SER A 171 7.80 18.02 7.44
CA SER A 171 7.32 19.38 7.14
C SER A 171 6.08 19.37 6.24
N LEU A 172 6.05 18.49 5.24
CA LEU A 172 4.88 18.32 4.38
C LEU A 172 3.66 17.80 5.16
N MET A 173 3.85 16.84 6.07
CA MET A 173 2.76 16.36 6.93
C MET A 173 2.22 17.48 7.84
N GLU A 174 3.12 18.27 8.44
CA GLU A 174 2.75 19.40 9.28
C GLU A 174 1.94 20.45 8.49
N ASP A 175 2.41 20.85 7.31
CA ASP A 175 1.69 21.77 6.42
C ASP A 175 0.28 21.28 6.09
N ILE A 176 0.08 19.97 5.88
CA ILE A 176 -1.23 19.39 5.59
C ILE A 176 -2.12 19.40 6.85
N PHE A 177 -1.64 18.86 7.97
CA PHE A 177 -2.48 18.63 9.14
C PHE A 177 -2.73 19.89 9.99
N THR A 178 -1.94 20.96 9.80
CA THR A 178 -2.15 22.25 10.47
C THR A 178 -2.97 23.24 9.64
N SER A 179 -3.25 22.93 8.38
CA SER A 179 -3.99 23.80 7.49
C SER A 179 -5.50 23.77 7.74
N ASP A 180 -6.15 24.94 7.79
CA ASP A 180 -7.62 25.05 7.95
C ASP A 180 -8.39 24.26 6.87
N TRP A 181 -7.88 24.27 5.64
CA TRP A 181 -8.53 23.59 4.50
C TRP A 181 -8.57 22.07 4.65
N PHE A 182 -7.73 21.47 5.51
CA PHE A 182 -7.77 20.04 5.81
C PHE A 182 -9.09 19.65 6.48
N PHE A 183 -9.65 20.54 7.29
CA PHE A 183 -10.87 20.33 8.07
C PHE A 183 -12.14 20.85 7.37
N GLU A 184 -12.06 21.28 6.11
CA GLU A 184 -13.24 21.66 5.33
C GLU A 184 -14.20 20.48 5.17
N GLU A 185 -15.52 20.73 5.23
CA GLU A 185 -16.56 19.69 5.15
C GLU A 185 -16.40 18.76 3.94
N LYS A 186 -15.95 19.30 2.80
CA LYS A 186 -15.73 18.55 1.57
C LYS A 186 -14.66 17.46 1.68
N ASN A 187 -13.81 17.49 2.71
CA ASN A 187 -12.73 16.52 2.94
C ASN A 187 -13.09 15.49 4.02
N ILE A 188 -14.06 15.79 4.89
CA ILE A 188 -14.47 14.92 5.99
C ILE A 188 -15.28 13.74 5.45
N GLY A 189 -14.92 12.51 5.86
CA GLY A 189 -15.68 11.29 5.53
C GLY A 189 -15.61 10.85 4.06
N THR A 190 -14.74 11.45 3.24
CA THR A 190 -14.65 11.14 1.80
C THR A 190 -13.82 9.89 1.48
N ARG A 191 -12.98 9.45 2.42
CA ARG A 191 -12.04 8.36 2.21
C ARG A 191 -12.66 7.00 2.50
N ILE A 192 -12.65 6.14 1.48
CA ILE A 192 -12.95 4.72 1.64
C ILE A 192 -11.74 4.05 2.32
N LYS A 193 -11.94 3.52 3.54
CA LYS A 193 -10.91 2.77 4.27
C LYS A 193 -10.44 1.57 3.42
N SER A 194 -9.12 1.41 3.31
CA SER A 194 -8.55 0.19 2.72
C SER A 194 -8.95 -1.03 3.56
N PRO A 195 -8.99 -2.25 2.98
CA PRO A 195 -9.35 -3.45 3.73
C PRO A 195 -8.59 -3.63 5.06
N VAL A 196 -7.28 -3.40 5.08
CA VAL A 196 -6.46 -3.53 6.29
C VAL A 196 -6.83 -2.46 7.32
N GLU A 197 -7.08 -1.22 6.89
CA GLU A 197 -7.52 -0.14 7.79
C GLU A 197 -8.91 -0.38 8.35
N LEU A 198 -9.80 -1.00 7.58
CA LEU A 198 -11.12 -1.39 8.05
C LEU A 198 -10.99 -2.47 9.14
N LEU A 199 -10.25 -3.54 8.87
CA LEU A 199 -10.06 -4.66 9.81
C LEU A 199 -9.38 -4.19 11.10
N ALA A 200 -8.26 -3.45 10.98
CA ALA A 200 -7.57 -2.90 12.13
C ALA A 200 -8.43 -1.87 12.89
N GLY A 201 -9.22 -1.08 12.17
CA GLY A 201 -10.17 -0.14 12.76
C GLY A 201 -11.23 -0.83 13.60
N ILE A 202 -11.82 -1.92 13.11
CA ILE A 202 -12.81 -2.73 13.84
C ILE A 202 -12.17 -3.31 15.11
N GLN A 203 -10.99 -3.91 15.01
CA GLN A 203 -10.29 -4.49 16.16
C GLN A 203 -9.86 -3.47 17.22
N ARG A 204 -9.59 -2.21 16.82
CA ARG A 204 -9.30 -1.14 17.78
C ARG A 204 -10.56 -0.59 18.44
N MET A 205 -11.67 -0.58 17.71
CA MET A 205 -12.95 -0.06 18.18
C MET A 205 -13.66 -1.03 19.12
N LEU A 206 -13.62 -2.31 18.80
CA LEU A 206 -14.06 -3.41 19.63
C LEU A 206 -12.81 -4.25 19.91
N PRO A 207 -12.11 -4.00 21.03
CA PRO A 207 -10.91 -4.74 21.41
C PRO A 207 -11.20 -6.24 21.36
N MET A 208 -10.66 -6.91 20.34
CA MET A 208 -10.91 -8.31 20.08
C MET A 208 -9.64 -9.01 19.62
N THR A 209 -9.54 -10.29 19.93
CA THR A 209 -8.51 -11.18 19.40
C THR A 209 -9.16 -12.22 18.51
N LEU A 210 -8.59 -12.44 17.32
CA LEU A 210 -9.00 -13.57 16.49
C LEU A 210 -8.32 -14.82 17.02
N GLU A 211 -9.06 -15.93 17.13
CA GLU A 211 -8.49 -17.20 17.61
C GLU A 211 -7.49 -17.80 16.61
N ASN A 212 -7.61 -17.47 15.33
CA ASN A 212 -6.76 -17.99 14.26
C ASN A 212 -6.19 -16.86 13.39
N ASP A 213 -4.86 -16.79 13.29
CA ASP A 213 -4.14 -15.86 12.42
C ASP A 213 -4.47 -16.09 10.93
N GLU A 214 -4.80 -17.32 10.53
CA GLU A 214 -5.21 -17.64 9.15
C GLU A 214 -6.50 -16.91 8.75
N SER A 215 -7.41 -16.67 9.70
CA SER A 215 -8.67 -15.96 9.44
C SER A 215 -8.42 -14.53 8.99
N MET A 216 -7.39 -13.88 9.55
CA MET A 216 -6.98 -12.54 9.13
C MET A 216 -6.46 -12.54 7.69
N LEU A 217 -5.68 -13.55 7.30
CA LEU A 217 -5.19 -13.69 5.93
C LEU A 217 -6.32 -13.95 4.93
N ILE A 218 -7.31 -14.78 5.30
CA ILE A 218 -8.50 -15.05 4.47
C ILE A 218 -9.29 -13.76 4.24
N LEU A 219 -9.54 -12.98 5.30
CA LEU A 219 -10.24 -11.69 5.18
C LEU A 219 -9.48 -10.71 4.30
N GLN A 220 -8.16 -10.60 4.48
CA GLN A 220 -7.30 -9.78 3.63
C GLN A 220 -7.38 -10.18 2.16
N ARG A 221 -7.39 -11.50 1.88
CA ARG A 221 -7.50 -12.03 0.52
C ARG A 221 -8.85 -11.74 -0.11
N ILE A 222 -9.96 -11.99 0.60
CA ILE A 222 -11.32 -11.76 0.12
C ILE A 222 -11.54 -10.27 -0.19
N LEU A 223 -11.01 -9.39 0.65
CA LEU A 223 -11.15 -7.94 0.46
C LEU A 223 -10.13 -7.34 -0.53
N GLY A 224 -9.20 -8.14 -1.05
CA GLY A 224 -8.26 -7.72 -2.10
C GLY A 224 -7.00 -6.98 -1.62
N GLN A 225 -6.64 -7.07 -0.34
CA GLN A 225 -5.42 -6.44 0.19
C GLN A 225 -4.71 -7.36 1.19
N MET A 226 -3.86 -8.24 0.67
CA MET A 226 -2.92 -9.03 1.47
C MET A 226 -1.64 -8.25 1.73
N LEU A 227 -1.27 -8.04 3.00
CA LEU A 227 -0.03 -7.36 3.35
C LEU A 227 1.19 -8.06 2.73
N PHE A 228 2.17 -7.26 2.30
CA PHE A 228 3.39 -7.71 1.61
C PHE A 228 3.19 -8.46 0.27
N TYR A 229 1.95 -8.49 -0.24
CA TYR A 229 1.63 -9.13 -1.51
C TYR A 229 0.87 -8.16 -2.43
N PRO A 230 1.51 -7.06 -2.88
CA PRO A 230 0.89 -6.14 -3.83
C PRO A 230 0.69 -6.80 -5.20
N PRO A 231 -0.34 -6.40 -5.95
CA PRO A 231 -0.61 -6.94 -7.29
C PRO A 231 0.48 -6.56 -8.30
N ASN A 232 1.03 -5.35 -8.17
CA ASN A 232 2.08 -4.82 -9.03
C ASN A 232 2.94 -3.77 -8.29
N VAL A 233 3.91 -3.17 -8.98
CA VAL A 233 4.83 -2.16 -8.43
C VAL A 233 4.13 -0.87 -7.99
N ALA A 234 2.97 -0.54 -8.57
CA ALA A 234 2.15 0.59 -8.14
C ALA A 234 1.40 0.31 -6.81
N GLY A 235 1.41 -0.94 -6.36
CA GLY A 235 0.71 -1.40 -5.17
C GLY A 235 -0.79 -1.54 -5.40
N TRP A 236 -1.58 -1.36 -4.35
CA TRP A 236 -3.04 -1.42 -4.44
C TRP A 236 -3.66 -0.09 -4.88
N ALA A 237 -4.65 -0.19 -5.77
CA ALA A 237 -5.50 0.92 -6.14
C ALA A 237 -6.35 1.37 -4.93
N GLY A 238 -6.50 2.68 -4.75
CA GLY A 238 -7.26 3.27 -3.65
C GLY A 238 -8.71 3.58 -4.00
N GLY A 239 -9.42 4.20 -3.05
CA GLY A 239 -10.75 4.78 -3.28
C GLY A 239 -11.80 3.73 -3.64
N ARG A 240 -12.52 3.97 -4.75
CA ARG A 240 -13.63 3.11 -5.18
C ARG A 240 -13.18 1.72 -5.63
N ALA A 241 -11.90 1.52 -5.93
CA ALA A 241 -11.37 0.19 -6.28
C ALA A 241 -11.55 -0.84 -5.16
N TRP A 242 -11.74 -0.38 -3.92
CA TRP A 242 -12.03 -1.25 -2.78
C TRP A 242 -13.47 -1.77 -2.72
N ILE A 243 -14.37 -1.21 -3.52
CA ILE A 243 -15.81 -1.46 -3.46
C ILE A 243 -16.26 -2.09 -4.79
N ASP A 244 -16.61 -3.37 -4.71
CA ASP A 244 -17.36 -4.08 -5.73
C ASP A 244 -18.59 -4.76 -5.07
N SER A 245 -19.46 -5.38 -5.88
CA SER A 245 -20.69 -6.02 -5.37
C SER A 245 -20.43 -7.09 -4.30
N SER A 246 -19.28 -7.77 -4.38
CA SER A 246 -18.87 -8.79 -3.41
C SER A 246 -18.17 -8.21 -2.18
N THR A 247 -17.23 -7.29 -2.36
CA THR A 247 -16.45 -6.70 -1.26
C THR A 247 -17.30 -5.77 -0.41
N LEU A 248 -18.29 -5.07 -0.98
CA LEU A 248 -19.22 -4.25 -0.20
C LEU A 248 -20.05 -5.12 0.74
N MET A 249 -20.60 -6.23 0.24
CA MET A 249 -21.38 -7.16 1.06
C MET A 249 -20.53 -7.77 2.17
N MET A 250 -19.28 -8.18 1.85
CA MET A 250 -18.35 -8.69 2.85
C MET A 250 -17.99 -7.64 3.89
N ARG A 251 -17.74 -6.39 3.50
CA ARG A 251 -17.46 -5.28 4.42
C ARG A 251 -18.59 -5.05 5.42
N LEU A 252 -19.85 -5.20 5.00
CA LEU A 252 -21.01 -5.09 5.88
C LEU A 252 -21.20 -6.31 6.78
N ARG A 253 -20.78 -7.50 6.33
CA ARG A 253 -20.90 -8.76 7.09
C ARG A 253 -19.79 -8.99 8.11
N ILE A 254 -18.61 -8.37 7.97
CA ILE A 254 -17.48 -8.58 8.88
C ILE A 254 -17.84 -8.39 10.37
N PRO A 255 -18.56 -7.33 10.78
CA PRO A 255 -18.95 -7.17 12.17
C PRO A 255 -19.84 -8.32 12.67
N GLN A 256 -20.76 -8.83 11.84
CA GLN A 256 -21.61 -9.98 12.18
C GLN A 256 -20.76 -11.25 12.35
N LEU A 257 -19.79 -11.48 11.46
CA LEU A 257 -18.88 -12.63 11.54
C LEU A 257 -18.02 -12.66 12.81
N PHE A 258 -17.78 -11.51 13.45
CA PHE A 258 -17.03 -11.46 14.71
C PHE A 258 -17.92 -11.67 15.93
N ASN A 259 -19.21 -11.38 15.84
CA ASN A 259 -20.17 -11.47 16.95
C ASN A 259 -20.89 -12.81 16.98
N ASP A 260 -21.47 -13.19 15.84
CA ASP A 260 -22.06 -14.50 15.63
C ASP A 260 -20.92 -15.40 15.17
N LYS A 261 -20.73 -16.54 15.84
CA LYS A 261 -19.76 -17.59 15.44
C LYS A 261 -20.22 -18.25 14.14
N ASP A 262 -20.35 -17.46 13.08
CA ASP A 262 -21.01 -17.81 11.84
C ASP A 262 -20.01 -18.45 10.88
N GLU A 263 -20.49 -19.45 10.13
CA GLU A 263 -19.68 -20.23 9.20
C GLU A 263 -19.61 -19.51 7.83
N MET A 264 -18.42 -19.09 7.42
CA MET A 264 -18.25 -18.35 6.17
C MET A 264 -18.41 -19.25 4.94
N ASN A 265 -19.51 -19.11 4.20
CA ASN A 265 -19.71 -19.72 2.87
C ASN A 265 -19.33 -18.76 1.72
N VAL A 266 -18.12 -18.18 1.76
CA VAL A 266 -17.63 -17.32 0.68
C VAL A 266 -16.24 -17.78 0.25
N SER A 267 -16.14 -18.25 -0.99
CA SER A 267 -14.85 -18.61 -1.58
C SER A 267 -14.13 -17.34 -2.05
N PRO A 268 -12.81 -17.21 -1.82
CA PRO A 268 -12.01 -16.18 -2.46
C PRO A 268 -12.17 -16.26 -3.98
N LYS A 269 -12.14 -15.11 -4.68
CA LYS A 269 -12.05 -15.10 -6.15
C LYS A 269 -10.80 -15.88 -6.57
N ASP A 270 -10.94 -16.72 -7.59
CA ASP A 270 -9.81 -17.42 -8.20
C ASP A 270 -8.88 -16.41 -8.88
N ASP A 271 -7.59 -16.64 -8.69
CA ASP A 271 -6.49 -15.75 -9.07
C ASP A 271 -6.11 -16.07 -10.54
N ASP A 272 -6.94 -15.64 -11.49
CA ASP A 272 -6.74 -15.90 -12.93
C ASP A 272 -5.46 -15.23 -13.50
N ASP A 273 -4.82 -14.36 -12.70
CA ASP A 273 -3.59 -13.64 -13.04
C ASP A 273 -2.29 -14.42 -12.73
N GLN A 274 -2.37 -15.61 -12.09
CA GLN A 274 -1.16 -16.42 -11.84
C GLN A 274 -0.66 -17.18 -13.07
N MET A 275 -1.44 -17.22 -14.17
CA MET A 275 -1.20 -18.13 -15.29
C MET A 275 -0.84 -17.46 -16.62
N MET A 276 -0.64 -16.13 -16.69
CA MET A 276 -0.14 -15.43 -17.89
C MET A 276 -0.68 -16.01 -19.22
N GLY A 277 -1.98 -16.28 -19.31
CA GLY A 277 -2.62 -16.80 -20.52
C GLY A 277 -2.29 -18.26 -20.94
N ARG A 278 -1.84 -19.16 -20.05
CA ARG A 278 -1.75 -20.59 -20.38
C ARG A 278 -3.11 -21.28 -20.28
N LYS A 279 -3.76 -21.48 -21.42
CA LYS A 279 -4.93 -22.35 -21.57
C LYS A 279 -4.56 -23.85 -21.52
N ASN A 280 -5.47 -24.58 -20.87
CA ASN A 280 -5.87 -25.98 -20.98
C ASN A 280 -5.01 -27.06 -20.28
N ASP A 281 -5.68 -27.71 -19.31
CA ASP A 281 -5.25 -28.79 -18.42
C ASP A 281 -5.19 -30.19 -19.07
N GLU A 282 -5.08 -30.32 -20.40
CA GLU A 282 -5.14 -31.64 -21.04
C GLU A 282 -3.79 -32.32 -21.28
N ASP A 283 -2.65 -31.63 -21.06
CA ASP A 283 -1.30 -32.17 -21.30
C ASP A 283 -0.36 -32.13 -20.07
N MET A 284 -0.90 -32.30 -18.86
CA MET A 284 -0.08 -32.31 -17.62
C MET A 284 0.15 -33.73 -17.06
N PRO A 285 1.41 -34.12 -16.76
CA PRO A 285 1.73 -35.45 -16.20
C PRO A 285 0.99 -35.74 -14.88
N GLN A 286 0.58 -37.00 -14.66
CA GLN A 286 -0.19 -37.45 -13.48
C GLN A 286 0.47 -37.10 -12.12
N ALA A 287 1.78 -36.91 -12.06
CA ALA A 287 2.49 -36.47 -10.87
C ALA A 287 2.12 -35.04 -10.43
N THR A 288 1.71 -34.18 -11.37
CA THR A 288 1.29 -32.80 -11.09
C THR A 288 -0.16 -32.76 -10.59
N LEU A 289 -1.04 -33.65 -11.11
CA LEU A 289 -2.43 -33.82 -10.64
C LEU A 289 -2.51 -34.24 -9.16
N LEU A 290 -1.53 -35.01 -8.67
CA LEU A 290 -1.44 -35.41 -7.25
C LEU A 290 -0.98 -34.24 -6.35
N ARG A 291 -0.19 -33.29 -6.87
CA ARG A 291 0.19 -32.06 -6.15
C ARG A 291 -0.97 -31.06 -6.09
N THR A 292 -1.73 -30.88 -7.17
CA THR A 292 -2.95 -30.05 -7.16
C THR A 292 -4.03 -30.64 -6.25
N LYS A 293 -4.18 -31.98 -6.18
CA LYS A 293 -5.09 -32.62 -5.21
C LYS A 293 -4.68 -32.40 -3.74
N LYS A 294 -3.38 -32.23 -3.43
CA LYS A 294 -2.92 -31.89 -2.07
C LYS A 294 -3.19 -30.43 -1.68
N ASN A 295 -3.19 -29.50 -2.64
CA ASN A 295 -3.59 -28.10 -2.42
C ASN A 295 -5.11 -27.92 -2.24
N ASN A 296 -5.91 -28.92 -2.64
CA ASN A 296 -7.37 -28.90 -2.48
C ASN A 296 -7.86 -29.20 -1.05
N ARG A 297 -6.96 -29.24 -0.05
CA ARG A 297 -7.31 -29.38 1.37
C ARG A 297 -7.70 -28.07 2.07
N TYR A 298 -7.55 -26.92 1.40
CA TYR A 298 -8.02 -25.62 1.90
C TYR A 298 -9.46 -25.31 1.48
N ARG A 299 -10.30 -26.34 1.38
CA ARG A 299 -11.70 -26.25 0.91
C ARG A 299 -12.70 -26.44 2.05
N GLY A 300 -12.33 -25.98 3.24
CA GLY A 300 -13.19 -25.89 4.41
C GLY A 300 -12.89 -24.59 5.13
N THR A 301 -13.76 -23.59 4.97
CA THR A 301 -13.70 -22.32 5.68
C THR A 301 -13.94 -22.60 7.15
N LYS A 302 -12.88 -22.54 7.97
CA LYS A 302 -13.04 -22.57 9.43
C LYS A 302 -13.84 -21.33 9.87
N PRO A 303 -14.71 -21.44 10.88
CA PRO A 303 -15.41 -20.26 11.42
C PRO A 303 -14.38 -19.25 11.94
N ILE A 304 -14.65 -17.96 11.69
CA ILE A 304 -13.82 -16.87 12.20
C ILE A 304 -14.30 -16.58 13.62
N ASN A 305 -13.70 -17.23 14.61
CA ASN A 305 -13.99 -16.92 16.00
C ASN A 305 -13.17 -15.69 16.45
N ALA A 306 -13.87 -14.72 17.03
CA ALA A 306 -13.28 -13.59 17.72
C ALA A 306 -13.65 -13.63 19.21
N ASN A 307 -12.70 -13.35 20.08
CA ASN A 307 -12.94 -13.12 21.50
C ASN A 307 -12.97 -11.60 21.74
N ILE A 308 -14.13 -11.05 22.11
CA ILE A 308 -14.35 -9.62 22.30
C ILE A 308 -14.25 -9.28 23.79
N ASP A 309 -13.45 -8.29 24.15
CA ASP A 309 -13.36 -7.76 25.51
C ASP A 309 -14.53 -6.81 25.81
N TRP A 310 -15.68 -7.40 26.12
CA TRP A 310 -16.87 -6.66 26.54
C TRP A 310 -16.69 -5.91 27.86
N ALA A 311 -15.77 -6.35 28.74
CA ALA A 311 -15.57 -5.70 30.03
C ALA A 311 -14.96 -4.30 29.84
N ALA A 312 -13.96 -4.16 28.97
CA ALA A 312 -13.39 -2.85 28.62
C ALA A 312 -14.46 -1.91 28.02
N TYR A 313 -15.30 -2.43 27.13
CA TYR A 313 -16.34 -1.63 26.47
C TYR A 313 -17.45 -1.20 27.45
N ASN A 314 -17.93 -2.11 28.30
CA ASN A 314 -18.94 -1.81 29.32
C ASN A 314 -18.45 -0.81 30.36
N ASN A 315 -17.17 -0.92 30.77
CA ASN A 315 -16.56 0.02 31.70
C ASN A 315 -16.52 1.44 31.12
N PHE A 316 -16.25 1.59 29.83
CA PHE A 316 -16.23 2.89 29.15
C PHE A 316 -17.59 3.61 29.24
N PHE A 317 -18.70 2.89 29.04
CA PHE A 317 -20.05 3.46 29.07
C PHE A 317 -20.74 3.42 30.43
N SER A 318 -20.12 2.84 31.46
CA SER A 318 -20.71 2.64 32.80
C SER A 318 -21.28 3.91 33.46
N LYS A 319 -20.75 5.10 33.12
CA LYS A 319 -21.18 6.40 33.64
C LYS A 319 -22.19 7.13 32.75
N THR A 320 -22.51 6.59 31.58
CA THR A 320 -23.42 7.21 30.61
C THR A 320 -24.86 6.83 30.94
N GLN A 321 -25.75 7.81 31.01
CA GLN A 321 -27.17 7.55 31.27
C GLN A 321 -27.80 6.77 30.10
N ARG A 322 -28.68 5.82 30.42
CA ARG A 322 -29.31 4.92 29.43
C ARG A 322 -30.03 5.66 28.31
N GLU A 323 -30.64 6.81 28.62
CA GLU A 323 -31.33 7.68 27.65
C GLU A 323 -30.37 8.26 26.60
N THR A 324 -29.14 8.58 27.00
CA THR A 324 -28.10 9.16 26.13
C THR A 324 -27.14 8.12 25.55
N LEU A 325 -27.20 6.88 26.03
CA LEU A 325 -26.22 5.82 25.71
C LEU A 325 -26.14 5.57 24.20
N LEU A 326 -27.27 5.46 23.52
CA LEU A 326 -27.31 5.19 22.08
C LEU A 326 -26.69 6.34 21.28
N ASN A 327 -26.94 7.59 21.67
CA ASN A 327 -26.31 8.76 21.04
C ASN A 327 -24.81 8.82 21.33
N ALA A 328 -24.38 8.46 22.54
CA ALA A 328 -22.97 8.40 22.91
C ALA A 328 -22.22 7.29 22.13
N MET A 329 -22.83 6.11 21.99
CA MET A 329 -22.30 5.01 21.18
C MET A 329 -22.26 5.39 19.70
N ALA A 330 -23.34 5.97 19.16
CA ALA A 330 -23.41 6.42 17.77
C ALA A 330 -22.35 7.50 17.46
N GLY A 331 -22.12 8.46 18.36
CA GLY A 331 -21.09 9.48 18.19
C GLY A 331 -19.67 8.91 18.15
N ILE A 332 -19.44 7.74 18.75
CA ILE A 332 -18.15 7.04 18.70
C ILE A 332 -18.04 6.17 17.44
N LEU A 333 -19.11 5.44 17.10
CA LEU A 333 -19.19 4.53 15.95
C LEU A 333 -19.24 5.24 14.60
N LEU A 334 -19.92 6.39 14.56
CA LEU A 334 -20.24 7.13 13.36
C LEU A 334 -19.69 8.56 13.51
N GLN A 335 -18.38 8.71 13.33
CA GLN A 335 -17.65 9.99 13.40
C GLN A 335 -17.92 10.91 12.19
N THR A 336 -19.13 10.88 11.64
CA THR A 336 -19.52 11.67 10.46
C THR A 336 -20.71 12.56 10.78
N ASN A 337 -20.72 13.78 10.22
CA ASN A 337 -21.83 14.74 10.36
C ASN A 337 -23.18 14.20 9.85
N THR A 338 -23.17 13.15 9.01
CA THR A 338 -24.31 12.28 8.79
C THR A 338 -24.61 11.47 10.05
N SER A 339 -25.14 12.14 11.07
CA SER A 339 -25.68 11.49 12.25
C SER A 339 -26.82 10.58 11.79
N VAL A 340 -26.59 9.27 11.81
CA VAL A 340 -27.66 8.29 11.66
C VAL A 340 -28.60 8.50 12.84
N GLY A 341 -29.86 8.85 12.58
CA GLY A 341 -30.82 9.12 13.64
C GLY A 341 -30.96 7.92 14.57
N ALA A 342 -31.12 8.18 15.88
CA ALA A 342 -31.32 7.15 16.90
C ALA A 342 -32.46 6.17 16.53
N GLU A 343 -33.48 6.68 15.84
CA GLU A 343 -34.63 5.90 15.36
C GLU A 343 -34.24 4.86 14.30
N LEU A 344 -33.36 5.25 13.36
CA LEU A 344 -32.87 4.33 12.33
C LEU A 344 -31.97 3.25 12.94
N ILE A 345 -31.17 3.59 13.95
CA ILE A 345 -30.36 2.60 14.68
C ILE A 345 -31.27 1.61 15.41
N ARG A 346 -32.32 2.09 16.09
CA ARG A 346 -33.28 1.21 16.79
C ARG A 346 -33.99 0.23 15.87
N GLN A 347 -34.26 0.61 14.62
CA GLN A 347 -34.92 -0.28 13.65
C GLN A 347 -34.06 -1.50 13.27
N TYR A 348 -32.73 -1.39 13.35
CA TYR A 348 -31.77 -2.42 12.93
C TYR A 348 -30.91 -2.99 14.07
N ALA A 349 -31.01 -2.44 15.28
CA ALA A 349 -30.43 -3.02 16.48
C ALA A 349 -31.36 -4.16 16.94
N ASP A 350 -30.80 -5.35 17.18
CA ASP A 350 -31.58 -6.45 17.77
C ASP A 350 -32.21 -5.99 19.10
N GLU A 351 -33.52 -6.26 19.25
CA GLU A 351 -34.24 -6.11 20.51
C GLU A 351 -33.73 -7.18 21.49
N SER A 352 -32.53 -6.98 22.04
CA SER A 352 -31.90 -7.86 23.04
C SER A 352 -31.63 -7.15 24.35
#